data_AF-A0A438E1L8-F1
#
_entry.id   AF-A0A438E1L8-F1
#
_cell.length_a   1.000
_cell.length_b   1.000
_cell.length_c   1.000
_cell.angle_alpha   90.00
_cell.angle_beta   90.00
_cell.angle_gamma   90.00
#
_symmetry.space_group_name_H-M   'P 1'
#
loop_
_entity.id
_entity.type
_entity.pdbx_description
1 polymer ?
#
loop_
_entity_poly.entity_id
_entity_poly.type
_entity_poly.pdbx_seq_one_letter_code
_entity_poly.pdbx_strand_id
1 'polypeptide(L)'
;MKISTGLDNSTTFQIVTYLQQLTHITKSTILVSLLQPAPETLDLFDDIILMAEVSRRDQAQYWHHKDQPYSYVSVNKFESIFKEFPVGQKLAEELSMPSDKSESQKNALSFNAYSLGKWELFKACMAREWLLMKRNSFIHVFKSAQLVVIALITMTTFIRTQMTVDVFHSNYYMSSLFYAIIRLMSNEVSEFALTVSRLPVPYKQRDLYFYPAWSYSIPAAILKIPFSFLDAFLWTALTYFIIGYSPEPERCNLQI
;
A
#
# COMPACT_ATOMS: atom_id res chain seq x y z
N MET A 1 -11.06 12.53 -4.16
CA MET A 1 -11.12 11.53 -3.06
C MET A 1 -12.15 12.02 -2.06
N LYS A 2 -13.13 11.19 -1.65
CA LYS A 2 -14.16 11.60 -0.68
C LYS A 2 -13.54 11.60 0.72
N ILE A 3 -13.43 12.78 1.34
CA ILE A 3 -12.78 12.93 2.65
C ILE A 3 -13.79 12.72 3.80
N SER A 4 -15.09 12.97 3.58
CA SER A 4 -16.10 12.90 4.64
C SER A 4 -16.69 11.49 4.90
N THR A 5 -16.44 10.51 4.05
CA THR A 5 -17.09 9.19 4.18
C THR A 5 -16.51 8.42 5.37
N GLY A 6 -17.30 8.31 6.44
CA GLY A 6 -16.95 7.58 7.66
C GLY A 6 -16.44 8.46 8.81
N LEU A 7 -16.46 9.80 8.67
CA LEU A 7 -16.14 10.74 9.75
C LEU A 7 -17.40 11.43 10.27
N ASP A 8 -17.36 11.83 11.54
CA ASP A 8 -18.37 12.70 12.14
C ASP A 8 -18.23 14.16 11.64
N ASN A 9 -19.29 14.95 11.81
CA ASN A 9 -19.34 16.33 11.32
C ASN A 9 -18.26 17.23 11.96
N SER A 10 -17.96 17.04 13.24
CA SER A 10 -16.95 17.84 13.95
C SER A 10 -15.55 17.57 13.39
N THR A 11 -15.19 16.30 13.19
CA THR A 11 -13.89 15.96 12.62
C THR A 11 -13.78 16.41 11.16
N THR A 12 -14.86 16.30 10.39
CA THR A 12 -14.88 16.81 9.00
C THR A 12 -14.64 18.32 8.95
N PHE A 13 -15.30 19.09 9.82
CA PHE A 13 -15.10 20.53 9.93
C PHE A 13 -13.63 20.86 10.24
N GLN A 14 -13.03 20.21 11.24
CA GLN A 14 -11.63 20.44 11.61
C GLN A 14 -10.65 20.15 10.46
N ILE A 15 -10.88 19.06 9.70
CA ILE A 15 -10.05 18.73 8.54
C ILE A 15 -10.16 19.82 7.47
N VAL A 16 -11.38 20.29 7.17
CA VAL A 16 -11.59 21.35 6.17
C VAL A 16 -10.96 22.66 6.62
N THR A 17 -11.08 23.05 7.90
CA THR A 17 -10.39 24.22 8.44
C THR A 17 -8.87 24.10 8.30
N TYR A 18 -8.30 22.92 8.55
CA TYR A 18 -6.86 22.71 8.37
C TYR A 18 -6.44 22.82 6.90
N LEU A 19 -7.23 22.26 5.98
CA LEU A 19 -6.98 22.40 4.54
C LEU A 19 -7.05 23.87 4.09
N GLN A 20 -8.01 24.64 4.59
CA GLN A 20 -8.12 26.08 4.33
C GLN A 20 -6.89 26.84 4.88
N GLN A 21 -6.44 26.54 6.10
CA GLN A 21 -5.21 27.15 6.62
C GLN A 21 -4.00 26.78 5.76
N LEU A 22 -3.93 25.54 5.31
CA LEU A 22 -2.84 25.06 4.45
C LEU A 22 -2.83 25.78 3.10
N THR A 23 -3.99 26.01 2.45
CA THR A 23 -4.05 26.78 1.18
C THR A 23 -3.52 28.19 1.37
N HIS A 24 -3.93 28.88 2.44
CA HIS A 24 -3.48 30.25 2.71
C HIS A 24 -1.96 30.32 2.98
N ILE A 25 -1.39 29.35 3.70
CA ILE A 25 0.05 29.33 4.01
C ILE A 25 0.87 28.96 2.78
N THR A 26 0.46 27.93 2.05
CA THR A 26 1.24 27.39 0.91
C THR A 26 0.98 28.12 -0.40
N LYS A 27 -0.04 29.00 -0.44
CA LYS A 27 -0.56 29.63 -1.66
C LYS A 27 -0.87 28.58 -2.74
N SER A 28 -1.46 27.46 -2.34
CA SER A 28 -1.80 26.34 -3.22
C SER A 28 -3.31 26.22 -3.42
N THR A 29 -3.71 25.61 -4.53
CA THR A 29 -5.10 25.29 -4.83
C THR A 29 -5.41 23.87 -4.35
N ILE A 30 -6.42 23.73 -3.48
CA ILE A 30 -6.90 22.42 -3.02
C ILE A 30 -8.33 22.22 -3.52
N LEU A 31 -8.55 21.10 -4.21
CA LEU A 31 -9.87 20.65 -4.64
C LEU A 31 -10.36 19.52 -3.72
N VAL A 32 -11.49 19.73 -3.05
CA VAL A 32 -12.11 18.74 -2.15
C VAL A 32 -13.47 18.33 -2.68
N SER A 33 -13.81 17.05 -2.53
CA SER A 33 -15.16 16.54 -2.77
C SER A 33 -15.73 16.01 -1.45
N LEU A 34 -16.83 16.61 -1.00
CA LEU A 34 -17.56 16.22 0.20
C LEU A 34 -18.91 15.61 -0.20
N LEU A 35 -19.31 14.55 0.51
CA LEU A 35 -20.66 14.02 0.41
C LEU A 35 -21.46 14.55 1.62
N GLN A 36 -22.50 15.35 1.35
CA GLN A 36 -23.42 15.90 2.35
C GLN A 36 -22.72 16.62 3.54
N PRO A 37 -21.91 17.65 3.29
CA PRO A 37 -21.31 18.43 4.37
C PRO A 37 -22.37 19.19 5.19
N ALA A 38 -22.08 19.41 6.47
CA ALA A 38 -22.87 20.31 7.31
C ALA A 38 -22.74 21.76 6.80
N PRO A 39 -23.77 22.62 7.00
CA PRO A 39 -23.76 24.00 6.51
C PRO A 39 -22.51 24.78 6.94
N GLU A 40 -22.08 24.61 8.19
CA GLU A 40 -20.91 25.30 8.74
C GLU A 40 -19.61 24.91 8.01
N THR A 41 -19.55 23.69 7.45
CA THR A 41 -18.40 23.23 6.65
C THR A 41 -18.45 23.78 5.24
N LEU A 42 -19.64 24.00 4.67
CA LEU A 42 -19.80 24.63 3.36
C LEU A 42 -19.35 26.09 3.37
N ASP A 43 -19.58 26.79 4.48
CA ASP A 43 -19.20 28.19 4.66
C ASP A 43 -17.67 28.41 4.68
N LEU A 44 -16.87 27.35 4.76
CA LEU A 44 -15.40 27.42 4.71
C LEU A 44 -14.82 27.46 3.28
N PHE A 45 -15.63 27.21 2.24
CA PHE A 45 -15.14 27.14 0.86
C PHE A 45 -15.21 28.50 0.17
N ASP A 46 -14.14 28.87 -0.53
CA ASP A 46 -14.12 30.06 -1.40
C ASP A 46 -15.02 29.84 -2.64
N ASP A 47 -14.90 28.66 -3.25
CA ASP A 47 -15.65 28.26 -4.45
C ASP A 47 -16.33 26.90 -4.26
N ILE A 48 -17.60 26.80 -4.66
CA ILE A 48 -18.38 25.56 -4.59
C ILE A 48 -18.77 25.12 -6.00
N ILE A 49 -18.34 23.90 -6.36
CA ILE A 49 -18.71 23.27 -7.64
C ILE A 49 -19.75 22.19 -7.37
N LEU A 50 -20.95 22.37 -7.94
CA LEU A 50 -22.00 21.35 -7.90
C LEU A 50 -21.88 20.44 -9.12
N MET A 51 -21.61 19.16 -8.90
CA MET A 51 -21.73 18.13 -9.94
C MET A 51 -23.07 17.42 -9.74
N ALA A 52 -24.03 17.67 -10.63
CA ALA A 52 -25.42 17.27 -10.44
C ALA A 52 -25.75 15.94 -11.13
N GLU A 53 -26.02 14.92 -10.33
CA GLU A 53 -26.91 13.81 -10.67
C GLU A 53 -27.92 13.68 -9.53
N VAL A 54 -28.83 14.66 -9.43
CA VAL A 54 -29.80 14.72 -8.33
C VAL A 54 -31.08 14.00 -8.76
N SER A 55 -31.46 12.96 -8.01
CA SER A 55 -32.72 12.26 -8.26
C SER A 55 -33.91 13.20 -8.01
N ARG A 56 -35.06 12.93 -8.67
CA ARG A 56 -36.27 13.75 -8.50
C ARG A 56 -36.76 13.81 -7.05
N ARG A 57 -36.44 12.80 -6.23
CA ARG A 57 -36.81 12.74 -4.81
C ARG A 57 -35.90 13.61 -3.95
N ASP A 58 -34.61 13.63 -4.25
CA ASP A 58 -33.62 14.37 -3.46
C ASP A 58 -33.66 15.86 -3.77
N GLN A 59 -33.95 16.26 -5.02
CA GLN A 59 -34.00 17.67 -5.42
C GLN A 59 -35.07 18.47 -4.66
N ALA A 60 -36.18 17.85 -4.26
CA ALA A 60 -37.23 18.51 -3.49
C ALA A 60 -36.74 19.02 -2.12
N GLN A 61 -35.73 18.37 -1.53
CA GLN A 61 -35.17 18.74 -0.22
C GLN A 61 -34.36 20.02 -0.28
N TYR A 62 -33.84 20.37 -1.46
CA TYR A 62 -33.01 21.56 -1.70
C TYR A 62 -33.81 22.71 -2.33
N TRP A 63 -35.13 22.61 -2.38
CA TRP A 63 -35.98 23.63 -2.97
C TRP A 63 -36.00 24.89 -2.10
N HIS A 64 -35.42 25.98 -2.62
CA HIS A 64 -35.31 27.24 -1.89
C HIS A 64 -36.67 27.95 -1.73
N HIS A 65 -37.49 27.97 -2.78
CA HIS A 65 -38.74 28.70 -2.81
C HIS A 65 -39.86 27.92 -2.10
N LYS A 66 -39.95 28.06 -0.78
CA LYS A 66 -41.00 27.40 0.03
C LYS A 66 -42.42 27.85 -0.34
N ASP A 67 -42.55 29.01 -0.98
CA ASP A 67 -43.83 29.60 -1.38
C ASP A 67 -44.36 29.07 -2.73
N GLN A 68 -43.54 28.30 -3.46
CA GLN A 68 -43.90 27.78 -4.78
C GLN A 68 -43.92 26.24 -4.77
N PRO A 69 -44.85 25.61 -5.51
CA PRO A 69 -44.88 24.15 -5.62
C PRO A 69 -43.59 23.66 -6.29
N TYR A 70 -43.01 22.60 -5.73
CA TYR A 70 -41.80 22.00 -6.25
C TYR A 70 -41.99 21.57 -7.71
N SER A 71 -41.13 22.08 -8.59
CA SER A 71 -41.01 21.64 -9.97
C SER A 71 -39.65 21.03 -10.19
N TYR A 72 -39.64 19.78 -10.66
CA TYR A 72 -38.39 19.11 -11.02
C TYR A 72 -37.66 19.85 -12.14
N VAL A 73 -36.38 20.11 -11.93
CA VAL A 73 -35.46 20.68 -12.91
C VAL A 73 -34.51 19.58 -13.36
N SER A 74 -34.59 19.20 -14.64
CA SER A 74 -33.67 18.22 -15.21
C SER A 74 -32.25 18.79 -15.33
N VAL A 75 -31.24 17.92 -15.37
CA VAL A 75 -29.83 18.32 -15.53
C VAL A 75 -29.63 19.16 -16.79
N ASN A 76 -30.23 18.77 -17.93
CA ASN A 76 -30.14 19.53 -19.18
C ASN A 76 -30.74 20.94 -19.05
N LYS A 77 -31.87 21.08 -18.32
CA LYS A 77 -32.49 22.38 -18.08
C LYS A 77 -31.66 23.23 -17.14
N PHE A 78 -31.07 22.62 -16.11
CA PHE A 78 -30.15 23.32 -15.21
C PHE A 78 -28.90 23.81 -15.97
N GLU A 79 -28.34 22.98 -16.84
CA GLU A 79 -27.20 23.32 -17.68
C GLU A 79 -27.51 24.49 -18.62
N SER A 80 -28.66 24.48 -19.31
CA SER A 80 -29.05 25.58 -20.20
C SER A 80 -29.21 26.89 -19.42
N ILE A 81 -29.86 26.84 -18.26
CA ILE A 81 -30.03 28.02 -17.39
C ILE A 81 -28.66 28.51 -16.88
N PHE A 82 -27.76 27.62 -16.49
CA PHE A 82 -26.42 28.00 -16.02
C PHE A 82 -25.60 28.70 -17.12
N LYS A 83 -25.68 28.23 -18.37
CA LYS A 83 -25.02 28.87 -19.51
C LYS A 83 -25.56 30.26 -19.82
N GLU A 84 -26.85 30.48 -19.60
CA GLU A 84 -27.49 31.79 -19.78
C GLU A 84 -27.23 32.72 -18.59
N PHE A 85 -26.94 32.17 -17.41
CA PHE A 85 -26.73 32.94 -16.18
C PHE A 85 -25.40 33.73 -16.26
N PRO A 86 -25.34 34.98 -15.75
CA PRO A 86 -24.16 35.83 -15.88
C PRO A 86 -22.85 35.19 -15.37
N VAL A 87 -22.93 34.42 -14.29
CA VAL A 87 -21.75 33.71 -13.73
C VAL A 87 -21.25 32.63 -14.71
N GLY A 88 -22.16 31.88 -15.35
CA GLY A 88 -21.79 30.86 -16.32
C GLY A 88 -21.23 31.46 -17.61
N GLN A 89 -21.78 32.59 -18.08
CA GLN A 89 -21.24 33.33 -19.22
C GLN A 89 -19.82 33.85 -18.94
N LYS A 90 -19.61 34.46 -17.77
CA LYS A 90 -18.30 34.97 -17.35
C LYS A 90 -17.27 33.84 -17.24
N LEU A 91 -17.64 32.70 -16.64
CA LEU A 91 -16.77 31.53 -16.56
C LEU A 91 -16.41 30.98 -17.94
N ALA A 92 -17.37 30.95 -18.87
CA ALA A 92 -17.12 30.51 -20.25
C ALA A 92 -16.17 31.47 -20.99
N GLU A 93 -16.30 32.78 -20.76
CA GLU A 93 -15.39 33.79 -21.30
C GLU A 93 -13.97 33.63 -20.72
N GLU A 94 -13.83 33.50 -19.41
CA GLU A 94 -12.54 33.27 -18.73
C GLU A 94 -11.84 32.00 -19.22
N LEU A 95 -12.58 30.92 -19.45
CA LEU A 95 -12.04 29.66 -20.00
C LEU A 95 -11.71 29.74 -21.50
N SER A 96 -12.33 30.66 -22.25
CA SER A 96 -12.08 30.84 -23.69
C SER A 96 -10.81 31.63 -23.99
N MET A 97 -10.34 32.43 -23.03
CA MET A 97 -9.11 33.19 -23.15
C MET A 97 -7.90 32.24 -23.14
N PRO A 98 -6.96 32.37 -24.10
CA PRO A 98 -5.74 31.57 -24.08
C PRO A 98 -4.94 31.87 -22.80
N SER A 99 -4.68 30.83 -22.01
CA SER A 99 -3.92 30.95 -20.75
C SER A 99 -2.55 31.55 -21.01
N ASP A 100 -2.28 32.71 -20.39
CA ASP A 100 -1.01 33.41 -20.51
C ASP A 100 0.08 32.66 -19.73
N LYS A 101 0.87 31.86 -20.46
CA LYS A 101 1.96 31.05 -19.88
C LYS A 101 3.10 31.90 -19.32
N SER A 102 3.12 33.22 -19.58
CA SER A 102 4.18 34.12 -19.13
C SER A 102 4.15 34.38 -17.61
N GLU A 103 2.97 34.36 -16.99
CA GLU A 103 2.80 34.50 -15.53
C GLU A 103 2.82 33.16 -14.78
N SER A 104 2.81 32.02 -15.49
CA SER A 104 2.94 30.73 -14.83
C SER A 104 4.30 30.63 -14.15
N GLN A 105 4.32 30.59 -12.81
CA GLN A 105 5.55 30.38 -12.06
C GLN A 105 6.29 29.16 -12.64
N LYS A 106 7.60 29.27 -12.88
CA LYS A 106 8.43 28.16 -13.43
C LYS A 106 8.28 26.83 -12.68
N ASN A 107 7.76 26.86 -11.45
CA ASN A 107 7.55 25.71 -10.58
C ASN A 107 6.06 25.28 -10.48
N ALA A 108 5.13 25.90 -11.21
CA ALA A 108 3.70 25.60 -11.12
C ALA A 108 3.34 24.20 -11.65
N LEU A 109 4.16 23.65 -12.55
CA LEU A 109 4.00 22.30 -13.11
C LEU A 109 5.26 21.48 -12.85
N SER A 110 5.13 20.38 -12.10
CA SER A 110 6.20 19.39 -12.00
C SER A 110 6.23 18.54 -13.27
N PHE A 111 7.28 18.69 -14.05
CA PHE A 111 7.52 17.82 -15.22
C PHE A 111 8.17 16.49 -14.85
N ASN A 112 8.62 16.34 -13.61
CA ASN A 112 9.16 15.09 -13.10
C ASN A 112 8.04 14.29 -12.44
N ALA A 113 7.94 13.01 -12.84
CA ALA A 113 6.99 12.07 -12.23
C ALA A 113 7.30 11.79 -10.75
N TYR A 114 8.54 12.01 -10.30
CA TYR A 114 8.98 11.79 -8.92
C TYR A 114 9.80 12.98 -8.42
N SER A 115 9.63 13.33 -7.15
CA SER A 115 10.31 14.48 -6.51
C SER A 115 11.79 14.20 -6.18
N LEU A 116 12.14 12.94 -5.87
CA LEU A 116 13.49 12.53 -5.47
C LEU A 116 14.24 11.78 -6.58
N GLY A 117 15.57 11.76 -6.48
CA GLY A 117 16.41 10.96 -7.37
C GLY A 117 16.16 9.46 -7.19
N LYS A 118 16.35 8.67 -8.26
CA LYS A 118 16.12 7.20 -8.25
C LYS A 118 16.87 6.51 -7.09
N TRP A 119 18.12 6.91 -6.85
CA TRP A 119 18.94 6.33 -5.79
C TRP A 119 18.47 6.70 -4.38
N GLU A 120 17.97 7.91 -4.21
CA GLU A 120 17.42 8.37 -2.92
C GLU A 120 16.11 7.65 -2.61
N LEU A 121 15.25 7.48 -3.62
CA LEU A 121 14.03 6.66 -3.49
C LEU A 121 14.35 5.22 -3.09
N PHE A 122 15.38 4.62 -3.71
CA PHE A 122 15.85 3.30 -3.35
C PHE A 122 16.32 3.23 -1.90
N LYS A 123 17.20 4.15 -1.47
CA LYS A 123 17.69 4.21 -0.09
C LYS A 123 16.56 4.43 0.92
N ALA A 124 15.62 5.31 0.62
CA ALA A 124 14.46 5.58 1.48
C ALA A 124 13.58 4.34 1.62
N CYS A 125 13.29 3.64 0.51
CA CYS A 125 12.50 2.41 0.54
C CYS A 125 13.23 1.27 1.27
N MET A 126 14.55 1.16 1.08
CA MET A 126 15.40 0.19 1.79
C MET A 126 15.41 0.44 3.30
N ALA A 127 15.62 1.69 3.72
CA ALA A 127 15.59 2.06 5.13
C ALA A 127 14.21 1.81 5.76
N ARG A 128 13.13 2.09 5.02
CA ARG A 128 11.77 1.81 5.45
C ARG A 128 11.54 0.32 5.65
N GLU A 129 11.93 -0.52 4.69
CA GLU A 129 11.75 -1.98 4.80
C GLU A 129 12.55 -2.55 5.97
N TRP A 130 13.81 -2.12 6.12
CA TRP A 130 14.64 -2.50 7.27
C TRP A 130 14.01 -2.11 8.62
N LEU A 131 13.49 -0.89 8.71
CA LEU A 131 12.83 -0.39 9.92
C LEU A 131 11.56 -1.18 10.23
N LEU A 132 10.77 -1.54 9.22
CA LEU A 132 9.58 -2.39 9.36
C LEU A 132 9.95 -3.79 9.85
N MET A 133 11.01 -4.39 9.30
CA MET A 133 11.52 -5.69 9.77
C MET A 133 11.98 -5.61 11.23
N LYS A 134 12.71 -4.55 11.60
CA LYS A 134 13.19 -4.35 12.99
C LYS A 134 12.04 -4.13 13.98
N ARG A 135 11.02 -3.33 13.63
CA ARG A 135 9.85 -3.10 14.49
C ARG A 135 8.98 -4.34 14.64
N ASN A 136 8.95 -5.18 13.62
CA ASN A 136 8.22 -6.43 13.61
C ASN A 136 9.14 -7.64 13.87
N SER A 137 10.24 -7.42 14.61
CA SER A 137 11.26 -8.43 14.91
C SER A 137 10.70 -9.63 15.65
N PHE A 138 9.62 -9.44 16.42
CA PHE A 138 8.90 -10.51 17.12
C PHE A 138 8.54 -11.68 16.18
N ILE A 139 8.06 -11.40 14.96
CA ILE A 139 7.72 -12.46 14.00
C ILE A 139 8.98 -13.25 13.60
N HIS A 140 10.11 -12.57 13.41
CA HIS A 140 11.36 -13.20 13.04
C HIS A 140 11.95 -14.03 14.19
N VAL A 141 11.88 -13.53 15.43
CA VAL A 141 12.30 -14.28 16.63
C VAL A 141 11.44 -15.53 16.83
N PHE A 142 10.11 -15.39 16.72
CA PHE A 142 9.18 -16.52 16.84
C PHE A 142 9.47 -17.60 15.80
N LYS A 143 9.73 -17.19 14.54
CA LYS A 143 10.12 -18.13 13.48
C LYS A 143 11.44 -18.84 13.75
N SER A 144 12.45 -18.13 14.25
CA SER A 144 13.73 -18.75 14.62
C SER A 144 13.54 -19.77 15.75
N ALA A 145 12.70 -19.47 16.75
CA ALA A 145 12.37 -20.42 17.81
C ALA A 145 11.60 -21.64 17.27
N GLN A 146 10.62 -21.42 16.39
CA GLN A 146 9.86 -22.48 15.72
C GLN A 146 10.77 -23.38 14.88
N LEU A 147 11.76 -22.81 14.18
CA LEU A 147 12.79 -23.58 13.45
C LEU A 147 13.51 -24.55 14.39
N VAL A 148 13.96 -24.07 15.56
CA VAL A 148 14.70 -24.91 16.51
C VAL A 148 13.83 -26.05 17.04
N VAL A 149 12.57 -25.76 17.40
CA VAL A 149 11.64 -26.79 17.90
C VAL A 149 11.37 -27.85 16.83
N ILE A 150 11.07 -27.44 15.60
CA ILE A 150 10.83 -28.39 14.49
C ILE A 150 12.09 -29.18 14.17
N ALA A 151 13.26 -28.54 14.19
CA ALA A 151 14.53 -29.21 13.97
C ALA A 151 14.77 -30.29 15.04
N LEU A 152 14.50 -30.02 16.32
CA LEU A 152 14.62 -31.02 17.40
C LEU A 152 13.67 -32.20 17.21
N ILE A 153 12.41 -31.95 16.85
CA ILE A 153 11.43 -33.03 16.54
C ILE A 153 11.89 -33.85 15.34
N THR A 154 12.46 -33.20 14.34
CA THR A 154 12.98 -33.85 13.14
C THR A 154 14.20 -34.70 13.49
N MET A 155 15.10 -34.20 14.33
CA MET A 155 16.27 -34.94 14.79
C MET A 155 15.88 -36.21 15.56
N THR A 156 14.87 -36.15 16.43
CA THR A 156 14.45 -37.33 17.22
C THR A 156 13.73 -38.36 16.36
N THR A 157 12.94 -37.94 15.38
CA THR A 157 12.29 -38.84 14.40
C THR A 157 13.32 -39.43 13.41
N PHE A 158 14.24 -38.54 13.02
CA PHE A 158 15.47 -38.58 12.22
C PHE A 158 16.68 -39.37 12.74
N ILE A 159 16.64 -39.93 13.96
CA ILE A 159 17.86 -40.35 14.65
C ILE A 159 18.48 -41.62 14.08
N ARG A 160 19.78 -41.55 13.76
CA ARG A 160 20.57 -42.68 13.26
C ARG A 160 21.25 -43.44 14.40
N THR A 161 20.99 -44.74 14.53
CA THR A 161 21.65 -45.61 15.53
C THR A 161 22.50 -46.75 14.95
N GLN A 162 22.27 -47.26 13.73
CA GLN A 162 23.13 -48.27 13.09
C GLN A 162 23.25 -48.11 11.57
N MET A 163 24.40 -48.51 10.99
CA MET A 163 24.66 -48.50 9.54
C MET A 163 24.52 -49.91 8.96
N THR A 164 23.35 -50.27 8.47
CA THR A 164 23.19 -51.46 7.61
C THR A 164 22.62 -51.05 6.26
N VAL A 165 23.13 -51.63 5.19
CA VAL A 165 22.66 -51.34 3.82
C VAL A 165 21.37 -52.13 3.61
N ASP A 166 20.25 -51.49 3.89
CA ASP A 166 18.92 -52.09 3.80
C ASP A 166 17.90 -51.11 3.20
N VAL A 167 16.87 -51.62 2.54
CA VAL A 167 15.83 -50.86 1.83
C VAL A 167 15.12 -49.87 2.77
N PHE A 168 14.97 -50.24 4.04
CA PHE A 168 14.40 -49.38 5.07
C PHE A 168 15.20 -48.09 5.28
N HIS A 169 16.54 -48.14 5.18
CA HIS A 169 17.40 -46.97 5.32
C HIS A 169 17.31 -46.05 4.10
N SER A 170 17.18 -46.60 2.89
CA SER A 170 16.98 -45.80 1.67
C SER A 170 15.66 -45.01 1.73
N ASN A 171 14.58 -45.65 2.17
CA ASN A 171 13.29 -44.99 2.36
C ASN A 171 13.35 -43.90 3.45
N TYR A 172 14.15 -44.14 4.49
CA TYR A 172 14.35 -43.20 5.58
C TYR A 172 14.99 -41.88 5.12
N TYR A 173 16.11 -41.95 4.39
CA TYR A 173 16.76 -40.74 3.84
C TYR A 173 15.88 -40.02 2.82
N MET A 174 15.13 -40.76 2.00
CA MET A 174 14.20 -40.14 1.07
C MET A 174 13.07 -39.41 1.79
N SER A 175 12.57 -39.99 2.90
CA SER A 175 11.56 -39.37 3.76
C SER A 175 12.09 -38.12 4.46
N SER A 176 13.33 -38.13 4.95
CA SER A 176 13.93 -36.98 5.63
C SER A 176 14.21 -35.82 4.66
N LEU A 177 14.68 -36.10 3.44
CA LEU A 177 14.88 -35.10 2.38
C LEU A 177 13.54 -34.52 1.93
N PHE A 178 12.53 -35.37 1.72
CA PHE A 178 11.18 -34.92 1.38
C PHE A 178 10.60 -34.00 2.48
N TYR A 179 10.75 -34.38 3.75
CA TYR A 179 10.32 -33.56 4.87
C TYR A 179 11.02 -32.20 4.93
N ALA A 180 12.34 -32.15 4.66
CA ALA A 180 13.09 -30.90 4.59
C ALA A 180 12.55 -29.95 3.49
N ILE A 181 12.21 -30.49 2.32
CA ILE A 181 11.59 -29.71 1.23
C ILE A 181 10.21 -29.18 1.66
N ILE A 182 9.37 -30.03 2.24
CA ILE A 182 8.04 -29.63 2.73
C ILE A 182 8.14 -28.54 3.80
N ARG A 183 9.12 -28.62 4.71
CA ARG A 183 9.37 -27.60 5.73
C ARG A 183 9.75 -26.25 5.11
N LEU A 184 10.63 -26.25 4.10
CA LEU A 184 11.02 -25.03 3.39
C LEU A 184 9.81 -24.37 2.71
N MET A 185 9.01 -25.16 1.99
CA MET A 185 7.81 -24.67 1.30
C MET A 185 6.75 -24.13 2.26
N SER A 186 6.55 -24.78 3.41
CA SER A 186 5.54 -24.39 4.39
C SER A 186 5.84 -23.04 5.06
N ASN A 187 7.12 -22.71 5.25
CA ASN A 187 7.54 -21.44 5.86
C ASN A 187 7.19 -20.23 4.96
N GLU A 188 7.29 -20.39 3.64
CA GLU A 188 7.01 -19.33 2.66
C GLU A 188 5.52 -18.93 2.63
N VAL A 189 4.60 -19.88 2.88
CA VAL A 189 3.14 -19.61 2.87
C VAL A 189 2.76 -18.52 3.89
N SER A 190 3.33 -18.58 5.09
CA SER A 190 3.05 -17.61 6.15
C SER A 190 3.65 -16.23 5.82
N GLU A 191 4.80 -16.19 5.15
CA GLU A 191 5.40 -14.93 4.68
C GLU A 191 4.62 -14.28 3.56
N PHE A 192 4.11 -15.10 2.66
CA PHE A 192 3.29 -14.64 1.56
C PHE A 192 2.01 -13.98 2.06
N ALA A 193 1.29 -14.62 2.99
CA ALA A 193 0.07 -14.06 3.59
C ALA A 193 0.32 -12.69 4.25
N LEU A 194 1.44 -12.56 4.99
CA LEU A 194 1.83 -11.28 5.61
C LEU A 194 2.28 -10.23 4.58
N THR A 195 2.84 -10.65 3.45
CA THR A 195 3.22 -9.73 2.37
C THR A 195 1.98 -9.20 1.65
N VAL A 196 1.02 -10.09 1.34
CA VAL A 196 -0.24 -9.73 0.67
C VAL A 196 -1.06 -8.73 1.48
N SER A 197 -1.15 -8.90 2.80
CA SER A 197 -1.88 -7.96 3.66
C SER A 197 -1.28 -6.56 3.69
N ARG A 198 0.01 -6.41 3.34
CA ARG A 198 0.71 -5.12 3.29
C ARG A 198 0.62 -4.43 1.93
N LEU A 199 0.27 -5.13 0.85
CA LEU A 199 0.23 -4.61 -0.53
C LEU A 199 -0.70 -3.41 -0.78
N PRO A 200 -1.84 -3.22 -0.08
CA PRO A 200 -2.69 -2.07 -0.35
C PRO A 200 -1.99 -0.71 -0.15
N VAL A 201 -1.04 -0.64 0.79
CA VAL A 201 -0.28 0.59 1.09
C VAL A 201 0.66 1.00 -0.05
N PRO A 202 1.61 0.16 -0.52
CA PRO A 202 2.50 0.51 -1.62
C PRO A 202 1.74 0.72 -2.94
N TYR A 203 0.62 0.03 -3.19
CA TYR A 203 -0.22 0.32 -4.35
C TYR A 203 -0.79 1.73 -4.30
N LYS A 204 -1.37 2.13 -3.17
CA LYS A 204 -1.87 3.49 -2.98
C LYS A 204 -0.75 4.54 -3.10
N GLN A 205 0.44 4.26 -2.56
CA GLN A 205 1.59 5.17 -2.66
C GLN A 205 2.13 5.28 -4.09
N ARG A 206 2.16 4.18 -4.85
CA ARG A 206 2.56 4.16 -6.26
C ARG A 206 1.59 4.96 -7.11
N ASP A 207 0.29 4.79 -6.90
CA ASP A 207 -0.75 5.48 -7.67
C ASP A 207 -0.75 7.00 -7.38
N LEU A 208 -0.25 7.40 -6.20
CA LEU A 208 0.03 8.79 -5.82
C LEU A 208 1.44 9.27 -6.23
N TYR A 209 2.17 8.51 -7.05
CA TYR A 209 3.51 8.85 -7.56
C TYR A 209 4.57 9.12 -6.48
N PHE A 210 4.45 8.53 -5.28
CA PHE A 210 5.50 8.65 -4.27
C PHE A 210 6.79 7.96 -4.70
N TYR A 211 6.70 6.77 -5.29
CA TYR A 211 7.84 6.00 -5.78
C TYR A 211 7.42 4.92 -6.80
N PRO A 212 8.33 4.49 -7.70
CA PRO A 212 8.06 3.44 -8.69
C PRO A 212 8.05 2.02 -8.08
N ALA A 213 7.41 1.05 -8.74
CA ALA A 213 7.27 -0.32 -8.21
C ALA A 213 8.60 -1.03 -7.92
N TRP A 214 9.65 -0.77 -8.71
CA TRP A 214 10.96 -1.38 -8.52
C TRP A 214 11.65 -0.92 -7.23
N SER A 215 11.41 0.33 -6.79
CA SER A 215 12.04 0.86 -5.58
C SER A 215 11.47 0.24 -4.32
N TYR A 216 10.28 -0.37 -4.39
CA TYR A 216 9.74 -1.21 -3.31
C TYR A 216 10.21 -2.67 -3.44
N SER A 217 10.12 -3.24 -4.64
CA SER A 217 10.32 -4.68 -4.85
C SER A 217 11.79 -5.10 -4.68
N ILE A 218 12.73 -4.30 -5.18
CA ILE A 218 14.16 -4.63 -5.13
C ILE A 218 14.69 -4.62 -3.68
N PRO A 219 14.45 -3.58 -2.85
CA PRO A 219 14.87 -3.61 -1.45
C PRO A 219 14.28 -4.79 -0.66
N ALA A 220 13.00 -5.11 -0.87
CA ALA A 220 12.37 -6.25 -0.22
C ALA A 220 13.05 -7.57 -0.59
N ALA A 221 13.43 -7.76 -1.85
CA ALA A 221 14.17 -8.94 -2.29
C ALA A 221 15.59 -8.98 -1.69
N ILE A 222 16.34 -7.88 -1.78
CA ILE A 222 17.71 -7.80 -1.25
C ILE A 222 17.75 -8.10 0.25
N LEU A 223 16.78 -7.60 1.02
CA LEU A 223 16.72 -7.84 2.46
C LEU A 223 16.32 -9.28 2.78
N LYS A 224 15.37 -9.88 2.06
CA LYS A 224 14.87 -11.24 2.36
C LYS A 224 15.87 -12.35 2.01
N ILE A 225 16.65 -12.19 0.93
CA ILE A 225 17.57 -13.22 0.44
C ILE A 225 18.54 -13.69 1.54
N PRO A 226 19.31 -12.82 2.22
CA PRO A 226 20.21 -13.22 3.29
C PRO A 226 19.53 -13.93 4.46
N PHE A 227 18.31 -13.52 4.85
CA PHE A 227 17.57 -14.19 5.92
C PHE A 227 17.12 -15.60 5.51
N SER A 228 16.72 -15.79 4.24
CA SER A 228 16.37 -17.12 3.72
C SER A 228 17.59 -18.05 3.71
N PHE A 229 18.76 -17.55 3.32
CA PHE A 229 20.00 -18.32 3.37
C PHE A 229 20.38 -18.67 4.82
N LEU A 230 20.24 -17.74 5.76
CA LEU A 230 20.52 -17.99 7.17
C LEU A 230 19.59 -19.07 7.75
N ASP A 231 18.29 -19.02 7.42
CA ASP A 231 17.30 -20.01 7.85
C ASP A 231 17.62 -21.41 7.31
N ALA A 232 17.92 -21.52 6.01
CA ALA A 232 18.32 -22.78 5.38
C ALA A 232 19.64 -23.34 5.95
N PHE A 233 20.61 -22.46 6.21
CA PHE A 233 21.89 -22.82 6.80
C PHE A 233 21.70 -23.36 8.23
N LEU A 234 20.95 -22.65 9.08
CA LEU A 234 20.66 -23.08 10.45
C LEU A 234 19.93 -24.42 10.48
N TRP A 235 18.93 -24.62 9.62
CA TRP A 235 18.23 -25.89 9.48
C TRP A 235 19.16 -27.05 9.12
N THR A 236 20.00 -26.83 8.11
CA THR A 236 20.94 -27.84 7.62
C THR A 236 21.97 -28.16 8.70
N ALA A 237 22.61 -27.14 9.28
CA ALA A 237 23.59 -27.33 10.34
C ALA A 237 23.06 -28.13 11.54
N LEU A 238 21.80 -27.87 11.94
CA LEU A 238 21.15 -28.56 13.04
C LEU A 238 20.80 -30.02 12.72
N THR A 239 20.28 -30.29 11.52
CA THR A 239 19.73 -31.62 11.18
C THR A 239 20.74 -32.55 10.52
N TYR A 240 21.76 -32.02 9.84
CA TYR A 240 22.64 -32.78 8.96
C TYR A 240 23.39 -33.92 9.65
N PHE A 241 24.08 -33.60 10.74
CA PHE A 241 24.91 -34.56 11.46
C PHE A 241 24.08 -35.59 12.22
N ILE A 242 22.90 -35.21 12.71
CA ILE A 242 22.06 -36.07 13.55
C ILE A 242 21.26 -37.07 12.71
N ILE A 243 20.80 -36.65 11.52
CA ILE A 243 20.21 -37.55 10.53
C ILE A 243 21.28 -38.48 9.93
N GLY A 244 22.54 -38.03 9.95
CA GLY A 244 23.68 -38.81 9.49
C GLY A 244 23.78 -38.84 7.97
N TYR A 245 23.53 -37.70 7.31
CA TYR A 245 23.86 -37.52 5.90
C TYR A 245 25.38 -37.67 5.66
N SER A 246 25.81 -37.76 4.39
CA SER A 246 27.20 -38.07 4.03
C SER A 246 28.21 -37.15 4.74
N PRO A 247 29.22 -37.64 5.45
CA PRO A 247 30.15 -36.80 6.22
C PRO A 247 31.15 -36.01 5.35
N GLU A 248 31.09 -36.12 4.02
CA GLU A 248 31.98 -35.41 3.10
C GLU A 248 31.66 -33.90 3.07
N PRO A 249 32.53 -33.02 3.60
CA PRO A 249 32.29 -31.57 3.61
C PRO A 249 32.25 -30.98 2.20
N GLU A 250 32.86 -31.64 1.22
CA GLU A 250 32.81 -31.25 -0.19
C GLU A 250 31.38 -31.30 -0.75
N ARG A 251 30.55 -32.26 -0.33
CA ARG A 251 29.12 -32.32 -0.73
C ARG A 251 28.23 -31.35 0.06
N CYS A 252 28.71 -30.81 1.17
CA CYS A 252 28.01 -29.78 1.95
C CYS A 252 28.32 -28.35 1.45
N ASN A 253 29.48 -28.12 0.81
CA ASN A 253 29.97 -26.79 0.40
C ASN A 253 30.18 -26.60 -1.11
N LEU A 254 29.98 -27.61 -1.97
CA LEU A 254 30.07 -27.46 -3.43
C LEU A 254 28.69 -27.58 -4.09
N GLN A 255 27.94 -26.47 -4.08
CA GLN A 255 27.00 -26.04 -5.13
C GLN A 255 26.38 -24.67 -4.76
N ILE A 256 27.24 -23.67 -4.51
CA ILE A 256 26.89 -22.23 -4.60
C ILE A 256 27.86 -21.59 -5.58
#